data_AF-A0A081N9B1-F1
#
_entry.id   AF-A0A081N9B1-F1
#
_cell.length_a   1.000
_cell.length_b   1.000
_cell.length_c   1.000
_cell.angle_alpha   90.00
_cell.angle_beta   90.00
_cell.angle_gamma   90.00
#
_symmetry.space_group_name_H-M   'P 1'
#
loop_
_entity.id
_entity.type
_entity.pdbx_description
1 polymer ?
#
loop_
_entity_poly.entity_id
_entity_poly.type
_entity_poly.pdbx_seq_one_letter_code
_entity_poly.pdbx_strand_id
1 'polypeptide(L)' 'MTASSDNTAKVWGLVDGQWQEKATIQDPDGVTNIRFSPDGNYLVTASRDNTAKVWVLKSKENHDNS' A
#
# COMPACT_ATOMS: atom_id res chain seq x y z
N MET A 1 -7.56 -4.95 -10.78
CA MET A 1 -7.96 -4.54 -9.42
C MET A 1 -9.15 -5.39 -9.01
N THR A 2 -9.00 -6.26 -8.03
CA THR A 2 -10.10 -7.09 -7.52
C THR A 2 -10.41 -6.58 -6.13
N ALA A 3 -11.59 -5.99 -5.93
CA ALA A 3 -12.05 -5.55 -4.62
C ALA A 3 -12.75 -6.74 -3.95
N SER A 4 -12.07 -7.39 -3.00
CA SER A 4 -12.68 -8.43 -2.15
C SER A 4 -13.54 -7.76 -1.07
N SER A 5 -14.66 -8.38 -0.71
CA SER A 5 -15.57 -7.93 0.37
C SER A 5 -14.92 -7.95 1.77
N ASP A 6 -13.64 -8.28 1.86
CA ASP A 6 -12.87 -8.42 3.11
C ASP A 6 -12.27 -7.09 3.58
N ASN A 7 -12.73 -5.96 3.05
CA ASN A 7 -12.28 -4.62 3.45
C ASN A 7 -10.74 -4.45 3.38
N THR A 8 -10.12 -5.19 2.46
CA THR A 8 -8.67 -5.20 2.25
C THR A 8 -8.35 -4.66 0.86
N ALA A 9 -7.50 -3.64 0.81
CA ALA A 9 -6.88 -3.17 -0.40
C ALA A 9 -5.49 -3.81 -0.51
N LYS A 10 -5.32 -4.70 -1.48
CA LYS A 10 -4.04 -5.28 -1.81
C LYS A 10 -3.38 -4.50 -2.93
N VAL A 11 -2.14 -4.08 -2.69
CA VAL A 11 -1.32 -3.33 -3.63
C VAL A 11 -0.34 -4.30 -4.26
N TRP A 12 -0.37 -4.37 -5.59
CA TRP A 12 0.49 -5.24 -6.37
C TRP A 12 1.45 -4.38 -7.18
N GLY A 13 2.74 -4.71 -7.11
CA GLY A 13 3.77 -4.11 -7.94
C GLY A 13 4.35 -5.14 -8.90
N LEU A 14 4.71 -4.72 -10.11
CA LEU A 14 5.44 -5.55 -11.05
C LEU A 14 6.94 -5.43 -10.72
N VAL A 15 7.55 -6.52 -10.27
CA VAL A 15 8.99 -6.61 -9.98
C VAL A 15 9.54 -7.74 -10.86
N ASP A 16 10.49 -7.42 -11.74
CA ASP A 16 11.10 -8.37 -12.68
C ASP A 16 10.08 -9.19 -13.49
N GLY A 17 8.99 -8.54 -13.93
CA GLY A 17 7.94 -9.18 -14.72
C GLY A 17 7.00 -10.07 -13.89
N GLN A 18 7.15 -10.13 -12.57
CA GLN A 18 6.26 -10.85 -11.68
C GLN A 18 5.43 -9.91 -10.80
N TRP A 19 4.15 -10.23 -10.65
CA TRP A 19 3.26 -9.51 -9.74
C TRP A 19 3.58 -9.93 -8.30
N GLN A 20 4.12 -9.00 -7.52
CA GLN A 20 4.38 -9.19 -6.11
C GLN A 20 3.45 -8.30 -5.29
N GLU A 21 2.91 -8.85 -4.20
CA GLU A 21 2.17 -8.07 -3.22
C GLU A 21 3.17 -7.14 -2.50
N LYS A 22 2.96 -5.83 -2.62
CA LYS A 22 3.82 -4.80 -2.01
C LYS A 22 3.27 -4.33 -0.66
N ALA A 23 1.95 -4.31 -0.53
CA ALA A 23 1.28 -3.95 0.71
C ALA A 23 -0.12 -4.56 0.76
N THR A 24 -0.51 -5.06 1.93
CA THR A 24 -1.90 -5.33 2.27
C THR A 24 -2.37 -4.27 3.25
N ILE A 25 -3.38 -3.52 2.83
CA ILE A 25 -3.99 -2.45 3.61
C ILE A 25 -5.33 -2.96 4.07
N GLN A 26 -5.48 -3.14 5.36
CA GLN A 26 -6.74 -3.56 5.96
C GLN A 26 -7.42 -2.33 6.55
N ASP A 27 -8.62 -2.06 6.05
CA ASP A 27 -9.38 -0.91 6.48
C ASP A 27 -10.86 -1.26 6.63
N PRO A 28 -11.37 -1.42 7.87
CA PRO A 28 -12.68 -1.99 8.13
C PRO A 28 -13.84 -1.15 7.60
N ASP A 29 -13.63 0.14 7.36
CA ASP A 29 -14.64 1.06 6.81
C ASP A 29 -14.53 1.23 5.29
N GLY A 30 -13.53 0.59 4.68
CA GLY A 30 -13.27 0.60 3.25
C GLY A 30 -12.36 1.75 2.84
N VAL A 31 -11.33 1.42 2.05
CA VAL A 31 -10.46 2.43 1.45
C VAL A 31 -11.23 3.13 0.32
N THR A 32 -11.43 4.44 0.47
CA THR A 32 -12.15 5.26 -0.51
C THR A 32 -11.22 5.83 -1.57
N ASN A 33 -9.94 6.00 -1.23
CA ASN A 33 -8.96 6.59 -2.14
C ASN A 33 -7.55 6.07 -1.89
N ILE A 34 -6.77 5.95 -2.97
CA ILE A 34 -5.39 5.47 -2.93
C ILE A 34 -4.55 6.36 -3.86
N ARG A 35 -3.48 6.93 -3.32
CA ARG A 35 -2.53 7.78 -4.07
C ARG A 35 -1.10 7.39 -3.76
N PHE A 36 -0.34 7.11 -4.81
CA PHE A 36 1.12 7.01 -4.72
C PHE A 36 1.72 8.40 -4.68
N SER A 37 2.80 8.56 -3.92
CA SER A 37 3.64 9.74 -4.05
C SER A 37 4.34 9.76 -5.42
N PRO A 38 4.63 10.94 -5.99
CA PRO A 38 5.28 11.04 -7.31
C PRO A 38 6.65 10.35 -7.38
N ASP A 39 7.32 10.20 -6.25
CA ASP A 39 8.61 9.52 -6.11
C ASP A 39 8.48 7.99 -5.91
N GLY A 40 7.25 7.46 -5.80
CA GLY A 40 6.96 6.04 -5.56
C GLY A 40 7.40 5.53 -4.20
N ASN A 41 7.84 6.40 -3.29
CA ASN A 41 8.35 6.01 -1.97
C ASN A 41 7.24 5.82 -0.95
N TYR A 42 6.10 6.48 -1.16
CA TYR A 42 4.98 6.51 -0.23
C TYR A 42 3.68 6.16 -0.94
N LEU A 43 2.78 5.59 -0.18
CA LEU A 43 1.42 5.30 -0.57
C LEU A 43 0.49 5.85 0.49
N VAL A 44 -0.41 6.74 0.10
CA VAL A 44 -1.42 7.30 0.98
C VAL A 44 -2.75 6.64 0.66
N THR A 45 -3.41 6.13 1.69
CA THR A 45 -4.77 5.60 1.60
C THR A 45 -5.70 6.40 2.47
N ALA A 46 -6.78 6.89 1.88
CA ALA A 46 -7.87 7.54 2.60
C ALA A 46 -8.94 6.50 2.91
N SER A 47 -9.32 6.41 4.17
CA SER A 47 -10.41 5.58 4.63
C SER A 47 -11.70 6.39 4.77
N ARG A 48 -12.83 5.69 4.74
CA ARG A 48 -14.15 6.25 5.04
C ARG A 48 -14.32 6.63 6.52
N ASP A 49 -13.44 6.15 7.40
CA ASP A 49 -13.40 6.50 8.82
C ASP A 49 -12.85 7.92 9.10
N ASN A 50 -12.62 8.72 8.04
CA ASN A 50 -11.98 10.04 8.05
C ASN A 50 -10.48 10.02 8.44
N THR A 51 -9.84 8.85 8.39
CA THR A 51 -8.40 8.73 8.57
C THR A 51 -7.68 8.56 7.24
N ALA A 52 -6.43 9.03 7.21
CA ALA A 52 -5.50 8.75 6.14
C ALA A 52 -4.32 7.98 6.71
N LYS A 53 -3.99 6.84 6.11
CA LYS A 53 -2.81 6.03 6.46
C LYS A 53 -1.74 6.24 5.40
N VAL A 54 -0.51 6.46 5.84
CA VAL A 54 0.66 6.61 4.97
C VAL A 54 1.54 5.38 5.13
N TRP A 55 1.83 4.74 4.02
CA TRP A 55 2.63 3.53 3.91
C TRP A 55 3.92 3.88 3.19
N VAL A 56 5.05 3.46 3.75
CA VAL A 56 6.36 3.64 3.09
C VAL A 56 6.63 2.39 2.25
N LEU A 57 6.67 2.53 0.93
CA LEU A 57 6.87 1.43 -0.03
C LEU A 57 8.34 1.11 -0.26
N LYS A 58 9.23 2.10 -0.11
CA LYS A 58 10.66 1.85 -0.07
C LYS A 58 11.06 1.55 1.35
N SER A 59 11.42 0.29 1.58
CA SER A 59 12.28 -0.05 2.70
C SER A 59 13.43 0.93 2.73
N LYS A 60 13.60 1.62 3.86
CA LYS A 60 14.94 1.95 4.33
C LYS A 60 15.74 0.67 4.12
N GLU A 61 16.74 0.70 3.25
CA GLU A 61 17.82 -0.28 3.34
C GLU A 61 18.23 -0.30 4.80
N ASN A 62 17.83 -1.35 5.51
CA ASN A 62 18.50 -1.73 6.73
C ASN A 62 19.80 -2.41 6.26
N HIS A 63 20.71 -1.64 5.66
CA HIS A 63 22.12 -2.00 5.56
C HIS A 63 22.78 -1.67 6.90
N ASP A 64 22.30 -2.31 7.97
CA ASP A 64 22.98 -2.33 9.25
C ASP A 64 22.69 -3.69 9.92
N ASN A 65 23.55 -4.66 9.61
CA ASN A 65 24.24 -5.46 10.62
C ASN A 65 25.37 -6.25 9.94
N SER A 66 26.58 -5.99 10.45
CA SER A 66 27.88 -6.57 10.08
C SER A 66 27.99 -8.08 10.25
#